data_AF-Q4QQD6-F1
#
_entry.id   AF-Q4QQD6-F1
#
_cell.length_a   1.000
_cell.length_b   1.000
_cell.length_c   1.000
_cell.angle_alpha   90.00
_cell.angle_beta   90.00
_cell.angle_gamma   90.00
#
_symmetry.space_group_name_H-M   'P 1'
#
loop_
_entity.id
_entity.type
_entity.pdbx_description
1 polymer ?
#
loop_
_entity_poly.entity_id
_entity_poly.type
_entity_poly.pdbx_seq_one_letter_code
_entity_poly.pdbx_strand_id
1 'polypeptide(L)'
;MKFIDKHMKEMKRRTRIPTVMKKVLFLKLQFLKDATEEIVTWRLRKAAQKTFNAVKLSNIFYNRPTIRTVNKDKLSEFTISMCIYQFNCFCGANYKRRTIRQVRQRIIEHYPSWLSK
;
A
#
# COMPACT_ATOMS: atom_id res chain seq x y z
N MET A 1 27.62 -64.76 -35.43
CA MET A 1 26.24 -64.40 -35.03
C MET A 1 26.24 -63.00 -34.41
N LYS A 2 26.22 -61.90 -35.21
CA LYS A 2 26.26 -60.51 -34.68
C LYS A 2 24.97 -59.72 -34.92
N PHE A 3 23.95 -60.33 -35.52
CA PHE A 3 22.71 -59.67 -35.91
C PHE A 3 21.70 -59.63 -34.75
N ILE A 4 21.57 -60.73 -34.01
CA ILE A 4 20.59 -60.89 -32.92
C ILE A 4 20.91 -59.92 -31.76
N ASP A 5 22.18 -59.82 -31.36
CA ASP A 5 22.61 -58.92 -30.27
C ASP A 5 22.38 -57.43 -30.58
N LYS A 6 22.39 -57.03 -31.86
CA LYS A 6 22.15 -55.65 -32.27
C LYS A 6 20.68 -55.24 -32.08
N HIS A 7 19.76 -56.21 -32.15
CA HIS A 7 18.32 -55.98 -32.09
C HIS A 7 17.69 -56.38 -30.75
N MET A 8 18.43 -57.05 -29.85
CA MET A 8 18.01 -57.34 -28.47
C MET A 8 18.23 -56.19 -27.46
N LYS A 9 18.35 -54.93 -27.91
CA LYS A 9 18.35 -53.81 -26.97
C LYS A 9 16.96 -53.64 -26.40
N GLU A 10 16.79 -53.94 -25.11
CA GLU A 10 15.56 -53.68 -24.37
C GLU A 10 15.09 -52.24 -24.60
N MET A 11 13.93 -52.10 -25.24
CA MET A 11 13.25 -50.82 -25.27
C MET A 11 12.87 -50.47 -23.83
N LYS A 12 13.61 -49.52 -23.23
CA LYS A 12 13.21 -48.88 -21.97
C LYS A 12 11.81 -48.31 -22.17
N ARG A 13 10.79 -49.02 -21.67
CA ARG A 13 9.40 -48.56 -21.70
C ARG A 13 9.36 -47.23 -20.99
N ARG A 14 8.99 -46.16 -21.70
CA ARG A 14 8.78 -44.84 -21.10
C ARG A 14 7.67 -45.01 -20.06
N THR A 15 8.01 -44.92 -18.78
CA THR A 15 7.03 -44.89 -17.70
C THR A 15 6.19 -43.64 -17.91
N ARG A 16 4.92 -43.82 -18.32
CA ARG A 16 3.97 -42.72 -18.36
C ARG A 16 3.68 -42.33 -16.92
N ILE A 17 4.30 -41.25 -16.46
CA ILE A 17 3.95 -40.64 -15.18
C ILE A 17 2.49 -40.18 -15.32
N PRO A 18 1.57 -40.59 -14.42
CA PRO A 18 0.20 -40.10 -14.46
C PRO A 18 0.21 -38.58 -14.28
N THR A 19 -0.06 -37.85 -15.35
CA THR A 19 -0.12 -36.39 -15.35
C THR A 19 -1.43 -35.95 -14.73
N VAL A 20 -1.47 -35.85 -13.40
CA VAL A 20 -2.62 -35.27 -12.69
C VAL A 20 -2.61 -33.77 -12.89
N MET A 21 -3.79 -33.19 -13.18
CA MET A 21 -3.96 -31.75 -13.29
C MET A 21 -3.57 -31.07 -11.96
N LYS A 22 -2.64 -30.11 -12.02
CA LYS A 22 -2.15 -29.45 -10.80
C LYS A 22 -3.20 -28.51 -10.24
N LYS A 23 -3.54 -28.66 -8.95
CA LYS A 23 -4.40 -27.73 -8.23
C LYS A 23 -3.61 -26.47 -7.87
N VAL A 24 -4.23 -25.30 -8.04
CA VAL A 24 -3.62 -24.02 -7.69
C VAL A 24 -3.80 -23.77 -6.19
N LEU A 25 -2.69 -23.51 -5.49
CA LEU A 25 -2.69 -23.13 -4.08
C LEU A 25 -2.36 -21.64 -3.98
N PHE A 26 -3.24 -20.87 -3.37
CA PHE A 26 -3.01 -19.45 -3.11
C PHE A 26 -2.43 -19.25 -1.72
N LEU A 27 -1.31 -18.54 -1.63
CA LEU A 27 -0.69 -18.16 -0.37
C LEU A 27 -0.60 -16.64 -0.28
N LYS A 28 -1.14 -16.08 0.80
CA LYS A 28 -1.14 -14.64 1.04
C LYS A 28 0.00 -14.27 1.98
N LEU A 29 0.90 -13.39 1.55
CA LEU A 29 2.10 -13.00 2.28
C LEU A 29 2.22 -11.48 2.35
N GLN A 30 2.85 -10.97 3.41
CA GLN A 30 3.13 -9.55 3.54
C GLN A 30 4.28 -9.17 2.60
N PHE A 31 4.07 -8.12 1.78
CA PHE A 31 5.10 -7.50 0.97
C PHE A 31 6.10 -6.79 1.88
N LEU A 32 7.40 -7.03 1.70
CA LEU A 32 8.47 -6.43 2.51
C LEU A 32 9.42 -5.62 1.62
N LYS A 33 10.13 -6.31 0.72
CA LYS A 33 11.08 -5.76 -0.25
C LYS A 33 11.22 -6.73 -1.42
N ASP A 34 11.49 -6.23 -2.62
CA ASP A 34 11.58 -7.03 -3.85
C ASP A 34 12.56 -8.22 -3.73
N ALA A 35 13.77 -7.98 -3.23
CA ALA A 35 14.79 -9.02 -3.07
C ALA A 35 14.34 -10.14 -2.10
N THR A 36 13.60 -9.79 -1.04
CA THR A 36 13.09 -10.79 -0.09
C THR A 36 11.97 -11.63 -0.69
N GLU A 37 11.21 -11.08 -1.63
CA GLU A 37 10.05 -11.75 -2.24
C GLU A 37 10.45 -12.78 -3.27
N GLU A 38 11.47 -12.48 -4.07
CA GLU A 38 12.04 -13.46 -5.00
C GLU A 38 12.59 -14.66 -4.23
N ILE A 39 13.35 -14.41 -3.16
CA ILE A 39 13.92 -15.47 -2.31
C ILE A 39 12.82 -16.31 -1.66
N VAL A 40 11.81 -15.65 -1.07
CA VAL A 40 10.67 -16.33 -0.42
C VAL A 40 9.87 -17.14 -1.44
N THR A 41 9.58 -16.57 -2.60
CA THR A 41 8.84 -17.25 -3.67
C THR A 41 9.60 -18.45 -4.20
N TRP A 42 10.90 -18.33 -4.41
CA TRP A 42 11.74 -19.44 -4.86
C TRP A 42 11.80 -20.57 -3.82
N ARG A 43 12.03 -20.24 -2.54
CA ARG A 43 12.07 -21.23 -1.45
C ARG A 43 10.74 -21.96 -1.31
N LEU A 44 9.62 -21.23 -1.35
CA LEU A 44 8.29 -21.82 -1.25
C LEU A 44 7.96 -22.70 -2.45
N ARG A 45 8.33 -22.28 -3.67
CA ARG A 45 8.15 -23.12 -4.87
C ARG A 45 8.95 -24.42 -4.77
N LYS A 46 10.22 -24.33 -4.35
CA LYS A 46 11.09 -25.51 -4.20
C LYS A 46 10.56 -26.48 -3.13
N ALA A 47 10.10 -25.95 -1.99
CA ALA A 47 9.47 -26.75 -0.94
C ALA A 47 8.17 -27.40 -1.42
N ALA A 48 7.27 -26.62 -2.06
CA ALA A 48 6.00 -27.13 -2.57
C ALA A 48 6.18 -28.22 -3.63
N GLN A 49 7.16 -28.08 -4.53
CA GLN A 49 7.47 -29.11 -5.52
C GLN A 49 7.99 -30.40 -4.89
N LYS A 50 8.77 -30.31 -3.81
CA LYS A 50 9.29 -31.49 -3.09
C LYS A 50 8.19 -32.24 -2.35
N THR A 51 7.27 -31.52 -1.71
CA THR A 51 6.23 -32.12 -0.86
C THR A 51 4.97 -32.49 -1.63
N PHE A 52 4.59 -31.70 -2.63
CA PHE A 52 3.32 -31.83 -3.35
C PHE A 52 3.52 -31.78 -4.87
N ASN A 53 3.60 -32.95 -5.50
CA ASN A 53 3.79 -33.03 -6.96
C ASN A 53 2.61 -32.43 -7.76
N ALA A 54 1.39 -32.48 -7.19
CA ALA A 54 0.16 -32.04 -7.83
C ALA A 54 -0.24 -30.57 -7.55
N VAL A 55 0.66 -29.74 -7.00
CA VAL A 55 0.33 -28.36 -6.61
C VAL A 55 1.07 -27.33 -7.47
N LYS A 56 0.36 -26.27 -7.86
CA LYS A 56 0.91 -25.05 -8.46
C LYS A 56 0.73 -23.90 -7.46
N LEU A 57 1.83 -23.43 -6.88
CA LEU A 57 1.81 -22.34 -5.90
C LEU A 57 1.64 -20.98 -6.59
N SER A 58 0.68 -20.18 -6.11
CA SER A 58 0.46 -18.77 -6.47
C SER A 58 0.58 -17.90 -5.21
N ASN A 59 1.62 -17.08 -5.14
CA ASN A 59 1.85 -16.17 -4.02
C ASN A 59 1.19 -14.82 -4.32
N ILE A 60 0.39 -14.34 -3.37
CA ILE A 60 -0.23 -13.02 -3.41
C ILE A 60 0.43 -12.20 -2.32
N PHE A 61 1.27 -11.24 -2.72
CA PHE A 61 1.85 -10.29 -1.79
C PHE A 61 0.88 -9.13 -1.57
N TYR A 62 0.64 -8.78 -0.31
CA TYR A 62 -0.13 -7.58 0.03
C TYR A 62 0.75 -6.62 0.82
N ASN A 63 0.70 -5.36 0.43
CA ASN A 63 1.27 -4.28 1.23
C ASN A 63 0.18 -3.79 2.19
N ARG A 64 0.50 -3.61 3.48
CA ARG A 64 -0.39 -2.84 4.35
C ARG A 64 -0.11 -1.38 4.03
N PRO A 65 -1.05 -0.61 3.48
CA PRO A 65 -0.83 0.81 3.33
C PRO A 65 -0.70 1.39 4.74
N THR A 66 0.53 1.65 5.17
CA THR A 66 0.82 2.49 6.33
C THR A 66 0.48 3.91 5.90
N ILE A 67 -0.82 4.19 5.79
CA ILE A 67 -1.31 5.57 5.81
C ILE A 67 -0.94 6.04 7.20
N ARG A 68 0.25 6.63 7.32
CA ARG A 68 0.55 7.49 8.44
C ARG A 68 -0.48 8.60 8.33
N THR A 69 -1.55 8.51 9.12
CA THR A 69 -2.33 9.68 9.49
C THR A 69 -1.37 10.55 10.28
N VAL A 70 -0.49 11.26 9.57
CA VAL A 70 0.06 12.50 10.07
C VAL A 70 -1.21 13.31 10.29
N ASN A 71 -1.64 13.39 11.56
CA ASN A 71 -2.60 14.39 11.96
C ASN A 71 -2.01 15.68 11.40
N LYS A 72 -2.61 16.22 10.33
CA LYS A 72 -2.21 17.53 9.81
C LYS A 72 -2.09 18.42 11.03
N ASP A 73 -0.95 19.11 11.16
CA ASP A 73 -0.69 19.98 12.30
C ASP A 73 -1.97 20.77 12.59
N LYS A 74 -2.46 20.70 13.83
CA LYS A 74 -3.66 21.44 14.23
C LYS A 74 -3.35 22.91 13.99
N LEU A 75 -3.82 23.44 12.86
CA LEU A 75 -3.71 24.86 12.57
C LEU A 75 -4.56 25.59 13.60
N SER A 76 -3.96 26.60 14.25
CA SER A 76 -4.70 27.50 15.11
C SER A 76 -5.90 28.05 14.37
N GLU A 77 -7.05 28.16 15.05
CA GLU A 77 -8.31 28.69 14.50
C GLU A 77 -8.13 30.08 13.87
N PHE A 78 -7.13 30.84 14.31
CA PHE A 78 -6.82 32.18 13.80
C PHE A 78 -5.94 32.20 12.54
N THR A 79 -5.40 31.06 12.12
CA THR A 79 -4.56 30.92 10.92
C THR A 79 -5.39 30.62 9.67
N ILE A 80 -6.72 30.54 9.79
CA ILE A 80 -7.63 30.26 8.68
C ILE A 80 -7.61 31.42 7.68
N SER A 81 -7.53 31.09 6.38
CA SER A 81 -7.73 32.01 5.25
C SER A 81 -9.02 31.65 4.51
N MET A 82 -9.49 32.53 3.62
CA MET A 82 -10.70 32.31 2.80
C MET A 82 -11.99 32.08 3.62
N CYS A 83 -12.18 32.81 4.72
CA CYS A 83 -13.37 32.70 5.57
C CYS A 83 -14.17 34.01 5.61
N ILE A 84 -15.37 33.93 6.19
CA ILE A 84 -16.21 35.07 6.52
C ILE A 84 -16.12 35.26 8.03
N TYR A 85 -15.79 36.48 8.46
CA TYR A 85 -15.73 36.84 9.87
C TYR A 85 -16.68 38.00 10.17
N GLN A 86 -17.03 38.14 11.45
CA GLN A 86 -17.86 39.22 11.97
C GLN A 86 -17.23 39.78 13.25
N PHE A 87 -17.03 41.10 13.31
CA PHE A 87 -16.70 41.82 14.54
C PHE A 87 -17.95 42.49 15.09
N ASN A 88 -18.13 42.39 16.41
CA ASN A 88 -19.22 43.02 17.14
C ASN A 88 -18.61 44.03 18.12
N CYS A 89 -19.02 45.30 18.00
CA CYS A 89 -18.70 46.36 18.94
C CYS A 89 -19.64 46.27 20.15
N PHE A 90 -19.14 46.62 21.33
CA PHE A 90 -19.98 46.81 22.52
C PHE A 90 -21.11 47.83 22.29
N CYS A 91 -20.86 48.81 21.42
CA CYS A 91 -21.82 49.81 20.96
C CYS A 91 -22.95 49.27 20.06
N GLY A 92 -22.97 47.97 19.74
CA GLY A 92 -23.98 47.34 18.88
C GLY A 92 -23.64 47.41 17.38
N ALA A 93 -22.61 48.14 16.96
CA ALA A 93 -22.13 48.12 15.59
C ALA A 93 -21.55 46.74 15.22
N ASN A 94 -21.85 46.27 14.01
CA ASN A 94 -21.30 45.02 13.49
C ASN A 94 -20.53 45.27 12.17
N TYR A 95 -19.49 44.47 11.94
CA TYR A 95 -18.70 44.50 10.71
C TYR A 95 -18.50 43.08 10.21
N LYS A 96 -19.02 42.78 9.02
CA LYS A 96 -18.95 41.44 8.41
C LYS A 96 -18.25 41.51 7.06
N ARG A 97 -17.20 40.71 6.86
CA ARG A 97 -16.48 40.62 5.60
C ARG A 97 -15.97 39.21 5.31
N ARG A 98 -15.81 38.93 4.01
CA ARG A 98 -15.02 37.80 3.53
C ARG A 98 -13.56 38.24 3.41
N THR A 99 -12.63 37.34 3.72
CA THR A 99 -11.21 37.61 3.54
C THR A 99 -10.44 36.43 2.98
N ILE A 100 -9.51 36.74 2.09
CA ILE A 100 -8.54 35.79 1.52
C ILE A 100 -7.28 35.73 2.39
N ARG A 101 -7.05 36.75 3.23
CA ARG A 101 -5.93 36.82 4.18
C ARG A 101 -6.21 35.99 5.43
N GLN A 102 -5.20 35.82 6.29
CA GLN A 102 -5.37 35.14 7.57
C GLN A 102 -6.26 35.96 8.51
N VAL A 103 -7.17 35.31 9.24
CA VAL A 103 -8.04 35.98 10.23
C VAL A 103 -7.24 36.77 11.25
N ARG A 104 -6.12 36.21 11.74
CA ARG A 104 -5.21 36.90 12.67
C ARG A 104 -4.77 38.27 12.15
N GLN A 105 -4.44 38.38 10.87
CA GLN A 105 -4.04 39.66 10.27
C GLN A 105 -5.20 40.66 10.28
N ARG A 106 -6.42 40.21 10.01
CA ARG A 106 -7.60 41.09 10.06
C ARG A 106 -7.92 41.57 11.47
N ILE A 107 -7.76 40.71 12.48
CA ILE A 107 -7.92 41.12 13.87
C ILE A 107 -6.92 42.23 14.20
N ILE A 108 -5.64 42.08 13.82
CA ILE A 108 -4.60 43.09 14.05
C ILE A 108 -4.91 44.39 13.29
N GLU A 109 -5.30 44.31 12.02
CA GLU A 109 -5.65 45.49 11.19
C GLU A 109 -6.82 46.30 11.79
N HIS A 110 -7.80 45.62 12.40
CA HIS A 110 -8.98 46.25 13.00
C HIS A 110 -8.80 46.56 14.50
N TYR A 111 -7.68 46.17 15.10
CA TYR A 111 -7.39 46.44 16.49
C TYR A 111 -6.95 47.90 16.64
N PRO A 112 -7.63 48.72 17.48
CA PRO A 112 -7.28 50.12 17.58
C PRO A 112 -5.86 50.31 18.13
N SER A 113 -5.07 51.18 17.51
CA SER A 113 -3.67 51.42 17.89
C SER A 113 -3.51 51.96 19.31
N TRP A 114 -4.52 52.64 19.85
CA TRP A 114 -4.54 53.12 21.24
C TRP A 114 -4.80 52.01 22.26
N LEU A 115 -5.23 50.83 21.81
CA LEU A 115 -5.48 49.64 22.62
C LEU A 115 -4.32 48.63 22.56
N SER A 116 -3.37 48.81 21.65
CA SER A 116 -2.15 48.00 21.58
C SER A 116 -1.10 48.60 22.51
N LYS A 117 -0.88 47.95 23.66
CA LYS A 117 0.28 48.19 24.52
C LYS A 117 1.54 47.60 23.91
#